data_AF-A0A3B0J0U0-F1
#
_entry.id   AF-A0A3B0J0U0-F1
#
_cell.length_a   1.000
_cell.length_b   1.000
_cell.length_c   1.000
_cell.angle_alpha   90.00
_cell.angle_beta   90.00
_cell.angle_gamma   90.00
#
_symmetry.space_group_name_H-M   'P 1'
#
loop_
_entity.id
_entity.type
_entity.pdbx_description
1 polymer ?
#
loop_
_entity_poly.entity_id
_entity_poly.type
_entity_poly.pdbx_seq_one_letter_code
_entity_poly.pdbx_strand_id
1 'polypeptide(L)'
;MAEFRKRKLPNDFYNAKRRKVLESGVEEEFSNSKIVKYSTTGDGNCFFHAVFGVNSSGTYKAQRAQDMRVEWHKFLSQFTSLDDVSMPAPLRAQLEKVFNMFLNKPEDLTGKSDKIEKLVEQTNRKIENAEDNVKRLVSKAISKLNVSHNQAMLNLKEYAEALNGHGEDEYGAQYNSEFITHSFLNNSELYQAYLEAIEGKSYFPFIEEVQILASLANMEISVHYEVDGREKQQKFEPKPEMINDDEMNKFLGRDGYKINDELWGSKERETIYLEGNHYSRAKIVTQELIKQQQEHEDFLLAKQLQIDEILEYCNLSKDISERAEVEKRFDELLAGNADGKIGDVVGQCINDVQQRIKCLEEPVLSRRCSVEEAHVEKAFHQQQQILAH
;
A
#
# COMPACT_ATOMS: atom_id res chain seq x y z
N MET A 1 31.64 -33.14 -58.91
CA MET A 1 30.19 -32.91 -59.01
C MET A 1 29.51 -33.41 -57.75
N ALA A 2 28.65 -32.55 -57.19
CA ALA A 2 27.57 -32.78 -56.23
C ALA A 2 27.90 -33.29 -54.81
N GLU A 3 27.78 -32.34 -53.88
CA GLU A 3 27.79 -32.44 -52.42
C GLU A 3 26.69 -33.38 -51.86
N PHE A 4 27.01 -34.10 -50.78
CA PHE A 4 26.00 -34.66 -49.87
C PHE A 4 26.08 -33.95 -48.52
N ARG A 5 25.32 -32.85 -48.40
CA ARG A 5 24.85 -32.31 -47.11
C ARG A 5 23.40 -32.78 -46.91
N LYS A 6 23.15 -33.61 -45.89
CA LYS A 6 21.79 -33.85 -45.40
C LYS A 6 21.61 -33.10 -44.07
N ARG A 7 20.90 -31.98 -44.13
CA ARG A 7 20.39 -31.23 -42.97
C ARG A 7 19.19 -31.99 -42.39
N LYS A 8 19.15 -32.12 -41.07
CA LYS A 8 18.00 -32.51 -40.25
C LYS A 8 16.97 -31.38 -40.21
N LEU A 9 15.69 -31.73 -40.28
CA LEU A 9 14.49 -30.95 -39.90
C LEU A 9 13.30 -31.95 -39.80
N PRO A 10 12.14 -31.64 -39.20
CA PRO A 10 11.85 -31.45 -37.77
C PRO A 10 10.58 -32.25 -37.35
N ASN A 11 9.95 -31.86 -36.23
CA ASN A 11 8.57 -32.12 -35.77
C ASN A 11 8.40 -33.15 -34.63
N ASP A 12 8.25 -32.57 -33.45
CA ASP A 12 7.09 -32.66 -32.56
C ASP A 12 6.32 -33.97 -32.38
N PHE A 13 6.01 -34.16 -31.09
CA PHE A 13 4.71 -34.56 -30.51
C PHE A 13 4.58 -35.94 -29.84
N TYR A 14 4.21 -35.85 -28.54
CA TYR A 14 3.42 -36.76 -27.70
C TYR A 14 4.11 -37.96 -27.02
N ASN A 15 3.86 -38.32 -25.74
CA ASN A 15 3.00 -37.75 -24.69
C ASN A 15 3.31 -38.39 -23.32
N ALA A 16 3.18 -37.58 -22.27
CA ALA A 16 2.48 -37.82 -21.00
C ALA A 16 2.48 -39.20 -20.30
N LYS A 17 2.88 -39.19 -19.01
CA LYS A 17 2.01 -39.66 -17.92
C LYS A 17 2.40 -39.10 -16.54
N ARG A 18 1.56 -38.15 -16.10
CA ARG A 18 1.04 -37.89 -14.74
C ARG A 18 1.83 -38.44 -13.54
N ARG A 19 2.31 -37.53 -12.69
CA ARG A 19 1.85 -37.46 -11.29
C ARG A 19 1.47 -36.01 -10.97
N LYS A 20 0.27 -35.90 -10.41
CA LYS A 20 -0.50 -34.70 -10.07
C LYS A 20 -0.60 -34.70 -8.54
N VAL A 21 -0.82 -33.50 -7.96
CA VAL A 21 -1.16 -33.23 -6.55
C VAL A 21 0.09 -33.08 -5.66
N LEU A 22 0.40 -31.95 -5.01
CA LEU A 22 -0.44 -30.95 -4.36
C LEU A 22 0.19 -29.53 -4.47
N GLU A 23 -0.23 -28.73 -5.45
CA GLU A 23 -0.17 -27.26 -5.35
C GLU A 23 -1.57 -26.82 -4.93
N SER A 24 -1.70 -26.38 -3.68
CA SER A 24 -2.90 -25.76 -3.11
C SER A 24 -2.40 -24.58 -2.29
N GLY A 25 -2.75 -23.33 -2.56
CA GLY A 25 -3.56 -22.78 -3.62
C GLY A 25 -3.36 -21.27 -3.62
N VAL A 26 -4.23 -20.58 -4.36
CA VAL A 26 -4.28 -19.13 -4.56
C VAL A 26 -3.41 -18.64 -5.71
N GLU A 27 -3.80 -18.97 -6.93
CA GLU A 27 -3.73 -18.01 -8.03
C GLU A 27 -5.03 -18.04 -8.84
N GLU A 28 -5.42 -16.84 -9.29
CA GLU A 28 -6.55 -16.48 -10.15
C GLU A 28 -7.92 -16.23 -9.51
N GLU A 29 -8.04 -15.07 -8.84
CA GLU A 29 -9.31 -14.33 -8.77
C GLU A 29 -9.09 -12.80 -8.76
N PHE A 30 -8.26 -12.27 -9.66
CA PHE A 30 -8.05 -10.80 -9.80
C PHE A 30 -8.85 -10.15 -10.94
N SER A 31 -9.74 -10.89 -11.61
CA SER A 31 -10.36 -10.42 -12.85
C SER A 31 -11.41 -9.31 -12.70
N ASN A 32 -11.84 -8.96 -11.47
CA ASN A 32 -12.91 -7.97 -11.23
C ASN A 32 -12.54 -6.86 -10.22
N SER A 33 -11.26 -6.70 -9.84
CA SER A 33 -10.82 -5.69 -8.88
C SER A 33 -9.92 -4.64 -9.51
N LYS A 34 -10.19 -3.36 -9.26
CA LYS A 34 -9.33 -2.24 -9.67
C LYS A 34 -8.66 -1.65 -8.44
N ILE A 35 -7.37 -1.33 -8.56
CA ILE A 35 -6.64 -0.63 -7.52
C ILE A 35 -6.75 0.88 -7.73
N VAL A 36 -7.33 1.54 -6.73
CA VAL A 36 -7.47 3.00 -6.69
C VAL A 36 -6.38 3.55 -5.79
N LYS A 37 -5.53 4.41 -6.36
CA LYS A 37 -4.42 5.08 -5.69
C LYS A 37 -4.85 6.44 -5.17
N TYR A 38 -4.36 6.84 -4.00
CA TYR A 38 -4.56 8.18 -3.45
C TYR A 38 -3.18 8.80 -3.18
N SER A 39 -2.99 10.03 -3.65
CA SER A 39 -1.74 10.77 -3.47
C SER A 39 -1.39 10.96 -2.00
N THR A 40 -0.11 10.80 -1.67
CA THR A 40 0.44 11.09 -0.34
C THR A 40 1.21 12.42 -0.35
N THR A 41 1.47 12.97 0.83
CA THR A 41 2.29 14.19 0.96
C THR A 41 3.72 13.92 0.49
N GLY A 42 4.25 14.81 -0.36
CA GLY A 42 5.60 14.72 -0.93
C GLY A 42 6.69 15.31 -0.04
N ASP A 43 6.79 14.86 1.21
CA ASP A 43 7.78 15.37 2.19
C ASP A 43 8.91 14.35 2.49
N GLY A 44 8.99 13.27 1.73
CA GLY A 44 9.93 12.16 1.94
C GLY A 44 9.40 11.03 2.81
N ASN A 45 8.23 11.20 3.45
CA ASN A 45 7.63 10.17 4.31
C ASN A 45 6.44 9.46 3.65
N CYS A 46 6.45 9.34 2.32
CA CYS A 46 5.32 8.81 1.55
C CYS A 46 4.89 7.41 2.00
N PHE A 47 5.82 6.54 2.44
CA PHE A 47 5.50 5.24 3.03
C PHE A 47 4.60 5.38 4.27
N PHE A 48 5.03 6.17 5.26
CA PHE A 48 4.28 6.36 6.50
C PHE A 48 2.93 7.04 6.23
N HIS A 49 2.88 7.99 5.29
CA HIS A 49 1.62 8.61 4.85
C HIS A 49 0.68 7.61 4.17
N ALA A 50 1.21 6.74 3.31
CA ALA A 50 0.43 5.71 2.61
C ALA A 50 -0.19 4.72 3.60
N VAL A 51 0.58 4.32 4.60
CA VAL A 51 0.20 3.29 5.57
C VAL A 51 -0.68 3.84 6.69
N PHE A 52 -0.38 5.02 7.24
CA PHE A 52 -1.03 5.54 8.45
C PHE A 52 -1.92 6.78 8.20
N GLY A 53 -1.93 7.32 6.99
CA GLY A 53 -2.74 8.48 6.62
C GLY A 53 -4.26 8.21 6.60
N VAL A 54 -5.05 9.22 6.99
CA VAL A 54 -6.52 9.22 6.88
C VAL A 54 -6.99 10.38 6.00
N ASN A 55 -8.07 10.16 5.23
CA ASN A 55 -8.74 11.19 4.42
C ASN A 55 -9.51 12.23 5.26
N SER A 56 -9.53 12.10 6.59
CA SER A 56 -10.18 13.04 7.49
C SER A 56 -9.17 14.06 8.02
N SER A 57 -9.49 15.33 7.79
CA SER A 57 -8.76 16.51 8.26
C SER A 57 -8.35 16.39 9.73
N GLY A 58 -7.09 16.74 9.99
CA GLY A 58 -6.51 16.85 11.32
C GLY A 58 -4.99 16.86 11.25
N THR A 59 -4.38 17.84 11.90
CA THR A 59 -2.91 17.97 12.08
C THR A 59 -2.26 16.78 12.81
N TYR A 60 -3.07 15.87 13.37
CA TYR A 60 -2.65 14.88 14.37
C TYR A 60 -2.14 13.53 13.84
N LYS A 61 -2.18 13.23 12.53
CA LYS A 61 -1.72 11.91 12.00
C LYS A 61 -0.64 11.96 10.91
N ALA A 62 -0.46 13.07 10.19
CA ALA A 62 0.61 13.22 9.20
C ALA A 62 1.94 13.75 9.79
N GLN A 63 1.91 14.53 10.88
CA GLN A 63 3.14 15.04 11.55
C GLN A 63 3.95 13.92 12.24
N ARG A 64 3.30 12.82 12.64
CA ARG A 64 3.94 11.66 13.28
C ARG A 64 4.75 10.77 12.34
N ALA A 65 4.70 11.02 11.03
CA ALA A 65 5.45 10.23 10.07
C ALA A 65 6.98 10.30 10.31
N GLN A 66 7.47 11.48 10.71
CA GLN A 66 8.87 11.62 11.13
C GLN A 66 9.13 10.92 12.47
N ASP A 67 8.19 10.96 13.42
CA ASP A 67 8.34 10.27 14.69
C ASP A 67 8.41 8.75 14.50
N MET A 68 7.62 8.18 13.57
CA MET A 68 7.69 6.76 13.18
C MET A 68 9.04 6.39 12.59
N ARG A 69 9.62 7.28 11.78
CA ARG A 69 10.97 7.12 11.24
C ARG A 69 12.03 7.16 12.34
N VAL A 70 11.92 8.09 13.27
CA VAL A 70 12.82 8.19 14.44
C VAL A 70 12.67 6.96 15.35
N GLU A 71 11.46 6.43 15.53
CA GLU A 71 11.23 5.20 16.30
C GLU A 71 11.81 3.97 15.60
N TRP A 72 11.69 3.88 14.27
CA TRP A 72 12.36 2.84 13.48
C TRP A 72 13.88 2.91 13.63
N HIS A 73 14.46 4.11 13.49
CA HIS A 73 15.89 4.34 13.74
C HIS A 73 16.28 3.91 15.16
N LYS A 74 15.56 4.38 16.18
CA LYS A 74 15.81 4.08 17.59
C LYS A 74 15.77 2.58 17.89
N PHE A 75 14.81 1.86 17.30
CA PHE A 75 14.75 0.40 17.42
C PHE A 75 16.03 -0.26 16.88
N LEU A 76 16.50 0.17 15.71
CA LEU A 76 17.71 -0.40 15.11
C LEU A 76 19.01 0.07 15.79
N SER A 77 19.04 1.26 16.39
CA SER A 77 20.20 1.79 17.12
C SER A 77 20.63 0.96 18.34
N GLN A 78 19.82 -0.01 18.78
CA GLN A 78 20.21 -0.95 19.84
C GLN A 78 21.28 -1.96 19.39
N PHE A 79 21.55 -2.06 18.09
CA PHE A 79 22.55 -2.95 17.51
C PHE A 79 23.71 -2.15 16.90
N THR A 80 24.86 -2.83 16.75
CA THR A 80 26.08 -2.20 16.23
C THR A 80 26.47 -2.65 14.82
N SER A 81 26.04 -3.84 14.41
CA SER A 81 26.24 -4.43 13.08
C SER A 81 25.25 -5.58 12.86
N LEU A 82 25.27 -6.21 11.67
CA LEU A 82 24.49 -7.43 11.44
C LEU A 82 24.96 -8.61 12.30
N ASP A 83 26.26 -8.69 12.61
CA ASP A 83 26.86 -9.73 13.44
C ASP A 83 26.66 -9.51 14.95
N ASP A 84 25.94 -8.46 15.33
CA ASP A 84 25.58 -8.23 16.73
C ASP A 84 24.87 -9.48 17.29
N VAL A 85 25.49 -10.10 18.29
CA VAL A 85 25.01 -11.35 18.90
C VAL A 85 23.63 -11.22 19.50
N SER A 86 23.22 -9.98 19.77
CA SER A 86 21.95 -9.64 20.39
C SER A 86 20.86 -9.33 19.37
N MET A 87 21.20 -9.23 18.07
CA MET A 87 20.23 -9.05 16.99
C MET A 87 19.42 -10.33 16.76
N PRO A 88 18.07 -10.26 16.79
CA PRO A 88 17.23 -11.41 16.45
C PRO A 88 17.55 -11.95 15.06
N ALA A 89 17.67 -13.28 14.92
CA ALA A 89 18.02 -13.90 13.65
C ALA A 89 17.06 -13.56 12.49
N PRO A 90 15.72 -13.47 12.71
CA PRO A 90 14.79 -13.02 11.67
C PRO A 90 15.05 -11.57 11.23
N LEU A 91 15.44 -10.69 12.15
CA LEU A 91 15.79 -9.30 11.84
C LEU A 91 17.10 -9.24 11.04
N ARG A 92 18.13 -9.97 11.47
CA ARG A 92 19.42 -10.08 10.77
C ARG A 92 19.22 -10.52 9.33
N ALA A 93 18.50 -11.62 9.12
CA ALA A 93 18.22 -12.14 7.78
C ALA A 93 17.44 -11.15 6.90
N GLN A 94 16.59 -10.31 7.49
CA GLN A 94 15.86 -9.30 6.73
C GLN A 94 16.75 -8.10 6.37
N LEU A 95 17.56 -7.61 7.30
CA LEU A 95 18.53 -6.52 7.03
C LEU A 95 19.63 -6.96 6.06
N GLU A 96 20.04 -8.23 6.08
CA GLU A 96 20.96 -8.79 5.10
C GLU A 96 20.41 -8.66 3.67
N LYS A 97 19.10 -8.86 3.46
CA LYS A 97 18.46 -8.61 2.16
C LYS A 97 18.52 -7.14 1.77
N VAL A 98 18.24 -6.24 2.71
CA VAL A 98 18.33 -4.78 2.49
C VAL A 98 19.76 -4.39 2.10
N PHE A 99 20.77 -4.91 2.80
CA PHE A 99 22.16 -4.56 2.54
C PHE A 99 22.66 -5.16 1.22
N ASN A 100 22.17 -6.34 0.84
CA ASN A 100 22.41 -6.91 -0.48
C ASN A 100 21.79 -6.06 -1.60
N MET A 101 20.65 -5.42 -1.37
CA MET A 101 20.06 -4.51 -2.35
C MET A 101 20.96 -3.32 -2.66
N PHE A 102 21.76 -2.85 -1.68
CA PHE A 102 22.74 -1.79 -1.92
C PHE A 102 23.79 -2.18 -2.97
N LEU A 103 24.26 -3.43 -2.96
CA LEU A 103 25.24 -3.94 -3.92
C LEU A 103 24.61 -4.27 -5.27
N ASN A 104 23.45 -4.91 -5.25
CA ASN A 104 22.82 -5.45 -6.46
C ASN A 104 22.11 -4.39 -7.28
N LYS A 105 21.60 -3.33 -6.63
CA LYS A 105 20.86 -2.25 -7.29
C LYS A 105 21.29 -0.87 -6.76
N PRO A 106 22.56 -0.48 -6.98
CA PRO A 106 23.09 0.80 -6.49
C PRO A 106 22.38 2.02 -7.09
N GLU A 107 21.75 1.86 -8.26
CA GLU A 107 20.98 2.92 -8.92
C GLU A 107 19.58 3.09 -8.32
N ASP A 108 19.00 2.00 -7.80
CA ASP A 108 17.69 1.99 -7.15
C ASP A 108 17.77 2.43 -5.69
N LEU A 109 18.92 2.94 -5.22
CA LEU A 109 19.12 3.40 -3.84
C LEU A 109 18.17 4.53 -3.50
N THR A 110 16.96 4.18 -3.07
CA THR A 110 15.88 5.13 -2.88
C THR A 110 16.17 5.98 -1.67
N GLY A 111 16.85 7.09 -1.94
CA GLY A 111 17.37 8.01 -0.94
C GLY A 111 18.80 7.75 -0.56
N LYS A 112 19.66 8.02 -1.54
CA LYS A 112 21.11 7.90 -1.47
C LYS A 112 21.67 8.59 -0.24
N SER A 113 22.25 7.79 0.63
CA SER A 113 23.28 8.24 1.56
C SER A 113 24.61 8.21 0.81
N ASP A 114 25.25 9.37 0.65
CA ASP A 114 26.57 9.51 0.01
C ASP A 114 27.61 8.55 0.63
N LYS A 115 27.45 8.21 1.92
CA LYS A 115 28.32 7.26 2.61
C LYS A 115 28.09 5.83 2.11
N ILE A 116 26.84 5.39 2.00
CA ILE A 116 26.49 4.06 1.49
C ILE A 116 26.94 3.94 0.03
N GLU A 117 26.68 4.96 -0.80
CA GLU A 117 27.09 4.97 -2.21
C GLU A 117 28.61 4.80 -2.36
N LYS A 118 29.41 5.56 -1.59
CA LYS A 118 30.87 5.41 -1.58
C LYS A 118 31.33 4.02 -1.13
N LEU A 119 30.71 3.45 -0.09
CA LEU A 119 31.05 2.11 0.39
C LEU A 119 30.73 1.04 -0.66
N VAL A 120 29.59 1.16 -1.34
CA VAL A 120 29.18 0.27 -2.43
C VAL A 120 30.13 0.39 -3.61
N GLU A 121 30.46 1.61 -4.06
CA GLU A 121 31.42 1.82 -5.16
C GLU A 121 32.79 1.20 -4.87
N GLN A 122 33.31 1.41 -3.66
CA GLN A 122 34.58 0.81 -3.24
C GLN A 122 34.52 -0.72 -3.21
N THR A 123 33.40 -1.26 -2.76
CA THR A 123 33.20 -2.72 -2.66
C THR A 123 33.05 -3.34 -4.04
N ASN A 124 32.26 -2.75 -4.94
CA ASN A 124 32.10 -3.22 -6.32
C ASN A 124 33.45 -3.22 -7.06
N ARG A 125 34.28 -2.19 -6.89
CA ARG A 125 35.66 -2.19 -7.43
C ARG A 125 36.51 -3.31 -6.85
N LYS A 126 36.37 -3.66 -5.57
CA LYS A 126 37.09 -4.78 -4.96
C LYS A 126 36.61 -6.13 -5.55
N ILE A 127 35.31 -6.29 -5.75
CA ILE A 127 34.72 -7.48 -6.38
C ILE A 127 35.23 -7.64 -7.81
N GLU A 128 35.17 -6.59 -8.63
CA GLU A 128 35.70 -6.61 -10.00
C GLU A 128 37.18 -6.97 -10.04
N ASN A 129 37.98 -6.37 -9.16
CA ASN A 129 39.41 -6.69 -9.04
C ASN A 129 39.64 -8.15 -8.62
N ALA A 130 38.81 -8.69 -7.73
CA ALA A 130 38.91 -10.09 -7.31
C ALA A 130 38.60 -11.05 -8.46
N GLU A 131 37.55 -10.77 -9.25
CA GLU A 131 37.22 -11.56 -10.44
C GLU A 131 38.34 -11.52 -11.48
N ASP A 132 38.96 -10.36 -11.71
CA ASP A 132 40.09 -10.23 -12.62
C ASP A 132 41.36 -10.92 -12.08
N ASN A 133 41.59 -10.86 -10.78
CA ASN A 133 42.67 -11.59 -10.11
C ASN A 133 42.49 -13.10 -10.26
N VAL A 134 41.26 -13.62 -10.15
CA VAL A 134 40.94 -15.04 -10.41
C VAL A 134 41.28 -15.41 -11.85
N LYS A 135 40.84 -14.63 -12.84
CA LYS A 135 41.17 -14.88 -14.26
C LYS A 135 42.68 -14.93 -14.51
N ARG A 136 43.44 -14.02 -13.88
CA ARG A 136 44.91 -13.99 -13.97
C ARG A 136 45.55 -15.19 -13.28
N LEU A 137 45.06 -15.57 -12.10
CA LEU A 137 45.57 -16.70 -11.34
C LEU A 137 45.36 -18.01 -12.08
N VAL A 138 44.15 -18.22 -12.64
CA VAL A 138 43.83 -19.39 -13.46
C VAL A 138 44.76 -19.48 -14.67
N SER A 139 44.95 -18.37 -15.38
CA SER A 139 45.86 -18.31 -16.54
C SER A 139 47.31 -18.63 -16.14
N LYS A 140 47.75 -18.15 -14.97
CA LYS A 140 49.08 -18.42 -14.42
C LYS A 140 49.22 -19.89 -13.99
N ALA A 141 48.19 -20.49 -13.39
CA ALA A 141 48.19 -21.90 -13.01
C ALA A 141 48.27 -22.82 -14.24
N ILE A 142 47.45 -22.57 -15.27
CA ILE A 142 47.50 -23.33 -16.53
C ILE A 142 48.89 -23.27 -17.16
N SER A 143 49.48 -22.07 -17.25
CA SER A 143 50.78 -21.88 -17.92
C SER A 143 51.98 -22.38 -17.11
N LYS A 144 52.00 -22.20 -15.77
CA LYS A 144 53.15 -22.55 -14.94
C LYS A 144 53.08 -23.96 -14.36
N LEU A 145 51.88 -24.47 -14.09
CA LEU A 145 51.67 -25.75 -13.42
C LEU A 145 51.12 -26.82 -14.37
N ASN A 146 50.83 -26.45 -15.63
CA ASN A 146 50.34 -27.35 -16.67
C ASN A 146 49.08 -28.12 -16.27
N VAL A 147 48.15 -27.43 -15.59
CA VAL A 147 46.85 -27.97 -15.15
C VAL A 147 45.74 -27.54 -16.09
N SER A 148 44.62 -28.29 -16.08
CA SER A 148 43.42 -27.89 -16.84
C SER A 148 42.74 -26.67 -16.20
N HIS A 149 41.95 -25.93 -17.00
CA HIS A 149 41.16 -24.80 -16.50
C HIS A 149 40.24 -25.19 -15.35
N ASN A 150 39.54 -26.33 -15.45
CA ASN A 150 38.64 -26.79 -14.38
C ASN A 150 39.40 -27.09 -13.10
N GLN A 151 40.59 -27.67 -13.20
CA GLN A 151 41.44 -27.95 -12.04
C GLN A 151 42.01 -26.66 -11.43
N ALA A 152 42.34 -25.67 -12.27
CA ALA A 152 42.73 -24.32 -11.83
C ALA A 152 41.62 -23.63 -11.02
N MET A 153 40.37 -23.71 -11.49
CA MET A 153 39.21 -23.13 -10.82
C MET A 153 38.85 -23.82 -9.50
N LEU A 154 39.09 -25.12 -9.37
CA LEU A 154 38.76 -25.87 -8.15
C LEU A 154 39.77 -25.67 -7.00
N ASN A 155 41.01 -25.28 -7.31
CA ASN A 155 42.10 -25.16 -6.31
C ASN A 155 42.69 -23.74 -6.27
N LEU A 156 41.84 -22.72 -6.41
CA LEU A 156 42.25 -21.32 -6.47
C LEU A 156 43.03 -20.88 -5.23
N LYS A 157 42.64 -21.34 -4.04
CA LYS A 157 43.30 -20.99 -2.77
C LYS A 157 44.73 -21.50 -2.76
N GLU A 158 44.93 -22.77 -3.07
CA GLU A 158 46.25 -23.42 -3.12
C GLU A 158 47.15 -22.77 -4.18
N TYR A 159 46.58 -22.38 -5.33
CA TYR A 159 47.36 -21.70 -6.36
C TYR A 159 47.69 -20.25 -6.01
N ALA A 160 46.81 -19.54 -5.30
CA ALA A 160 47.12 -18.19 -4.81
C ALA A 160 48.31 -18.23 -3.85
N GLU A 161 48.32 -19.18 -2.92
CA GLU A 161 49.43 -19.42 -2.01
C GLU A 161 50.70 -19.83 -2.77
N ALA A 162 50.64 -20.86 -3.60
CA ALA A 162 51.81 -21.40 -4.28
C ALA A 162 52.42 -20.43 -5.33
N LEU A 163 51.61 -19.62 -6.01
CA LEU A 163 52.07 -18.77 -7.12
C LEU A 163 52.31 -17.31 -6.74
N ASN A 164 51.63 -16.82 -5.71
CA ASN A 164 51.69 -15.42 -5.29
C ASN A 164 52.09 -15.26 -3.81
N GLY A 165 52.20 -16.35 -3.05
CA GLY A 165 52.54 -16.30 -1.62
C GLY A 165 51.40 -15.79 -0.75
N HIS A 166 50.16 -15.78 -1.26
CA HIS A 166 49.04 -15.22 -0.54
C HIS A 166 48.47 -16.21 0.47
N GLY A 167 48.43 -15.80 1.74
CA GLY A 167 47.80 -16.57 2.81
C GLY A 167 46.26 -16.59 2.70
N GLU A 168 45.60 -17.25 3.65
CA GLU A 168 44.13 -17.40 3.65
C GLU A 168 43.39 -16.06 3.67
N ASP A 169 43.78 -15.14 4.54
CA ASP A 169 43.15 -13.81 4.66
C ASP A 169 43.36 -12.97 3.38
N GLU A 170 44.56 -13.07 2.80
CA GLU A 170 44.89 -12.36 1.56
C GLU A 170 44.15 -12.95 0.36
N TYR A 171 43.96 -14.28 0.32
CA TYR A 171 43.12 -14.93 -0.67
C TYR A 171 41.68 -14.42 -0.58
N GLY A 172 41.11 -14.41 0.62
CA GLY A 172 39.76 -13.89 0.88
C GLY A 172 39.59 -12.47 0.34
N ALA A 173 40.49 -11.57 0.73
CA ALA A 173 40.40 -10.15 0.38
C ALA A 173 40.69 -9.82 -1.10
N GLN A 174 41.44 -10.67 -1.82
CA GLN A 174 41.93 -10.35 -3.17
C GLN A 174 41.38 -11.25 -4.29
N TYR A 175 40.79 -12.40 -3.98
CA TYR A 175 40.36 -13.39 -4.98
C TYR A 175 38.95 -13.94 -4.74
N ASN A 176 38.37 -13.74 -3.56
CA ASN A 176 37.05 -14.29 -3.22
C ASN A 176 36.00 -13.17 -3.15
N SER A 177 35.19 -13.03 -4.20
CA SER A 177 34.10 -12.05 -4.24
C SER A 177 33.05 -12.30 -3.16
N GLU A 178 32.74 -13.55 -2.81
CA GLU A 178 31.79 -13.89 -1.74
C GLU A 178 32.31 -13.41 -0.37
N PHE A 179 33.60 -13.58 -0.11
CA PHE A 179 34.23 -13.08 1.12
C PHE A 179 34.18 -11.55 1.19
N ILE A 180 34.43 -10.86 0.08
CA ILE A 180 34.34 -9.40 0.00
C ILE A 180 32.92 -8.92 0.23
N THR A 181 31.92 -9.57 -0.38
CA THR A 181 30.50 -9.28 -0.18
C THR A 181 30.11 -9.48 1.27
N HIS A 182 30.45 -10.62 1.88
CA HIS A 182 30.14 -10.88 3.28
C HIS A 182 30.80 -9.86 4.23
N SER A 183 32.06 -9.49 3.96
CA SER A 183 32.77 -8.45 4.71
C SER A 183 32.09 -7.08 4.59
N PHE A 184 31.49 -6.76 3.44
CA PHE A 184 30.72 -5.53 3.27
C PHE A 184 29.42 -5.55 4.07
N LEU A 185 28.66 -6.65 4.00
CA LEU A 185 27.37 -6.78 4.71
C LEU A 185 27.55 -6.65 6.23
N ASN A 186 28.64 -7.17 6.77
CA ASN A 186 28.94 -7.13 8.20
C ASN A 186 29.74 -5.89 8.63
N ASN A 187 29.98 -4.95 7.72
CA ASN A 187 30.73 -3.73 8.02
C ASN A 187 29.93 -2.82 8.97
N SER A 188 30.49 -2.50 10.14
CA SER A 188 29.88 -1.57 11.09
C SER A 188 29.70 -0.17 10.52
N GLU A 189 30.59 0.29 9.64
CA GLU A 189 30.46 1.58 8.94
C GLU A 189 29.24 1.60 8.02
N LEU A 190 28.94 0.47 7.35
CA LEU A 190 27.74 0.33 6.54
C LEU A 190 26.48 0.41 7.41
N TYR A 191 26.49 -0.29 8.55
CA TYR A 191 25.38 -0.26 9.49
C TYR A 191 25.12 1.15 10.04
N GLN A 192 26.16 1.87 10.43
CA GLN A 192 26.04 3.26 10.88
C GLN A 192 25.56 4.20 9.78
N ALA A 193 26.10 4.05 8.55
CA ALA A 193 25.63 4.84 7.41
C ALA A 193 24.16 4.55 7.07
N TYR A 194 23.70 3.32 7.28
CA TYR A 194 22.30 2.93 7.17
C TYR A 194 21.43 3.59 8.24
N LEU A 195 21.82 3.53 9.51
CA LEU A 195 21.11 4.21 10.60
C LEU A 195 20.94 5.72 10.31
N GLU A 196 22.01 6.40 9.92
CA GLU A 196 21.96 7.81 9.55
C GLU A 196 21.00 8.08 8.37
N ALA A 197 20.97 7.17 7.39
CA ALA A 197 20.09 7.30 6.22
C ALA A 197 18.60 7.15 6.61
N ILE A 198 18.26 6.14 7.41
CA ILE A 198 16.88 5.87 7.86
C ILE A 198 16.36 6.86 8.89
N GLU A 199 17.13 7.88 9.29
CA GLU A 199 16.62 9.06 10.01
C GLU A 199 16.23 10.22 9.07
N GLY A 200 16.90 10.36 7.92
CA GLY A 200 16.68 11.45 6.96
C GLY A 200 15.52 11.25 5.98
N LYS A 201 14.67 12.28 5.81
CA LYS A 201 13.53 12.30 4.86
C LYS A 201 13.89 12.01 3.40
N SER A 202 15.17 12.13 3.03
CA SER A 202 15.65 11.76 1.70
C SER A 202 15.64 10.26 1.47
N TYR A 203 15.69 9.45 2.52
CA TYR A 203 15.61 7.99 2.46
C TYR A 203 14.17 7.52 2.27
N PHE A 204 13.95 6.60 1.35
CA PHE A 204 12.64 5.99 1.12
C PHE A 204 12.78 4.49 1.35
N PRO A 205 11.89 3.88 2.15
CA PRO A 205 12.00 2.45 2.46
C PRO A 205 11.94 1.57 1.21
N PHE A 206 12.90 0.66 1.08
CA PHE A 206 12.80 -0.49 0.19
C PHE A 206 11.63 -1.37 0.56
N ILE A 207 11.15 -2.12 -0.43
CA ILE A 207 10.11 -3.11 -0.22
C ILE A 207 10.55 -4.19 0.81
N GLU A 208 11.84 -4.51 0.88
CA GLU A 208 12.41 -5.40 1.90
C GLU A 208 12.28 -4.85 3.33
N GLU A 209 12.25 -3.54 3.53
CA GLU A 209 12.16 -2.92 4.86
C GLU A 209 10.72 -2.87 5.38
N VAL A 210 9.74 -3.03 4.48
CA VAL A 210 8.32 -3.09 4.84
C VAL A 210 8.05 -4.22 5.83
N GLN A 211 8.78 -5.34 5.76
CA GLN A 211 8.66 -6.43 6.75
C GLN A 211 9.06 -5.99 8.17
N ILE A 212 10.10 -5.17 8.30
CA ILE A 212 10.55 -4.64 9.60
C ILE A 212 9.49 -3.67 10.14
N LEU A 213 9.02 -2.77 9.27
CA LEU A 213 8.03 -1.75 9.62
C LEU A 213 6.65 -2.36 9.96
N ALA A 214 6.23 -3.40 9.23
CA ALA A 214 5.03 -4.18 9.55
C ALA A 214 5.12 -4.81 10.94
N SER A 215 6.30 -5.35 11.29
CA SER A 215 6.55 -5.98 12.60
C SER A 215 6.60 -4.95 13.73
N LEU A 216 7.22 -3.78 13.53
CA LEU A 216 7.22 -2.67 14.48
C LEU A 216 5.81 -2.12 14.73
N ALA A 217 5.01 -2.02 13.67
CA ALA A 217 3.63 -1.55 13.75
C ALA A 217 2.64 -2.64 14.20
N ASN A 218 3.10 -3.89 14.34
CA ASN A 218 2.27 -5.08 14.57
C ASN A 218 1.05 -5.14 13.64
N MET A 219 1.28 -4.94 12.35
CA MET A 219 0.24 -4.76 11.35
C MET A 219 0.60 -5.47 10.04
N GLU A 220 -0.42 -6.02 9.37
CA GLU A 220 -0.27 -6.56 8.02
C GLU A 220 -0.20 -5.43 6.98
N ILE A 221 0.80 -5.46 6.11
CA ILE A 221 0.93 -4.50 5.00
C ILE A 221 0.89 -5.25 3.68
N SER A 222 -0.08 -4.93 2.83
CA SER A 222 -0.15 -5.40 1.44
C SER A 222 0.39 -4.33 0.50
N VAL A 223 1.47 -4.63 -0.21
CA VAL A 223 2.09 -3.71 -1.18
C VAL A 223 1.79 -4.20 -2.59
N HIS A 224 1.10 -3.37 -3.37
CA HIS A 224 0.92 -3.57 -4.81
C HIS A 224 1.97 -2.79 -5.58
N TYR A 225 2.50 -3.37 -6.65
CA TYR A 225 3.50 -2.73 -7.50
C TYR A 225 3.48 -3.32 -8.89
N GLU A 226 4.04 -2.61 -9.87
CA GLU A 226 4.10 -3.07 -11.26
C GLU A 226 5.49 -3.62 -11.59
N VAL A 227 5.54 -4.79 -12.22
CA VAL A 227 6.76 -5.38 -12.79
C VAL A 227 6.46 -5.78 -14.23
N ASP A 228 7.18 -5.19 -15.19
CA ASP A 228 7.05 -5.48 -16.61
C ASP A 228 5.61 -5.38 -17.14
N GLY A 229 4.86 -4.35 -16.73
CA GLY A 229 3.48 -4.16 -17.15
C GLY A 229 2.45 -5.00 -16.39
N ARG A 230 2.88 -5.80 -15.40
CA ARG A 230 2.01 -6.68 -14.61
C ARG A 230 1.96 -6.23 -13.16
N GLU A 231 0.74 -6.06 -12.66
CA GLU A 231 0.51 -5.79 -11.25
C GLU A 231 0.81 -7.03 -10.41
N LYS A 232 1.67 -6.86 -9.41
CA LYS A 232 2.03 -7.85 -8.40
C LYS A 232 1.59 -7.35 -7.04
N GLN A 233 1.40 -8.30 -6.13
CA GLN A 233 1.15 -8.04 -4.73
C GLN A 233 2.16 -8.79 -3.88
N GLN A 234 2.66 -8.12 -2.85
CA GLN A 234 3.43 -8.75 -1.79
C GLN A 234 2.78 -8.44 -0.44
N LYS A 235 2.55 -9.49 0.33
CA LYS A 235 1.94 -9.43 1.66
C LYS A 235 3.02 -9.54 2.72
N PHE A 236 3.01 -8.62 3.69
CA PHE A 236 3.91 -8.59 4.83
C PHE A 236 3.12 -8.76 6.12
N GLU A 237 3.17 -9.96 6.69
CA GLU A 237 2.59 -10.23 8.01
C GLU A 237 3.58 -9.83 9.10
N PRO A 238 3.14 -9.23 10.22
CA PRO A 238 4.03 -8.84 11.30
C PRO A 238 4.71 -10.06 11.90
N LYS A 239 6.01 -9.94 12.19
CA LYS A 239 6.84 -10.97 12.82
C LYS A 239 7.36 -10.45 14.14
N PRO A 240 6.64 -10.65 15.27
CA PRO A 240 7.04 -10.17 16.58
C PRO A 240 8.47 -10.58 16.97
N GLU A 241 8.91 -11.77 16.53
CA GLU A 241 10.26 -12.31 16.75
C GLU A 241 11.38 -11.48 16.10
N MET A 242 11.05 -10.60 15.13
CA MET A 242 12.01 -9.62 14.62
C MET A 242 12.24 -8.46 15.59
N ILE A 243 11.26 -8.14 16.43
CA ILE A 243 11.32 -7.02 17.37
C ILE A 243 11.84 -7.49 18.73
N ASN A 244 11.30 -8.60 19.23
CA ASN A 244 11.65 -9.19 20.50
C ASN A 244 11.81 -10.70 20.36
N ASP A 245 13.01 -11.18 20.68
CA ASP A 245 13.30 -12.59 20.85
C ASP A 245 13.31 -12.89 22.35
N ASP A 246 12.20 -13.42 22.87
CA ASP A 246 12.01 -13.66 24.30
C ASP A 246 13.03 -14.65 24.88
N GLU A 247 13.42 -15.67 24.10
CA GLU A 247 14.42 -16.65 24.52
C GLU A 247 15.79 -16.01 24.62
N MET A 248 16.20 -15.24 23.61
CA MET A 248 17.47 -14.53 23.58
C MET A 248 17.52 -13.43 24.65
N ASN A 249 16.45 -12.65 24.80
CA ASN A 249 16.37 -11.60 25.82
C ASN A 249 16.51 -12.18 27.23
N LYS A 250 15.84 -13.31 27.50
CA LYS A 250 15.98 -14.04 28.76
C LYS A 250 17.39 -14.59 28.94
N PHE A 251 18.01 -15.14 27.89
CA PHE A 251 19.38 -15.66 27.94
C PHE A 251 20.41 -14.55 28.24
N LEU A 252 20.23 -13.37 27.65
CA LEU A 252 21.09 -12.19 27.85
C LEU A 252 20.75 -11.40 29.12
N GLY A 253 19.67 -11.75 29.83
CA GLY A 253 19.23 -11.06 31.04
C GLY A 253 18.78 -9.61 30.81
N ARG A 254 18.16 -9.32 29.67
CA ARG A 254 17.70 -7.98 29.28
C ARG A 254 16.20 -7.94 29.03
N ASP A 255 15.62 -6.75 29.21
CA ASP A 255 14.24 -6.48 28.81
C ASP A 255 14.12 -6.39 27.28
N GLY A 256 12.96 -6.78 26.76
CA GLY A 256 12.62 -6.56 25.35
C GLY A 256 12.43 -5.09 25.01
N TYR A 257 12.53 -4.79 23.72
CA TYR A 257 12.18 -3.50 23.14
C TYR A 257 10.72 -3.16 23.43
N LYS A 258 10.48 -1.96 23.96
CA LYS A 258 9.13 -1.44 24.26
C LYS A 258 8.63 -0.64 23.07
N ILE A 259 7.71 -1.23 22.31
CA ILE A 259 7.06 -0.59 21.16
C ILE A 259 6.22 0.60 21.64
N ASN A 260 6.26 1.70 20.88
CA ASN A 260 5.41 2.85 21.11
C ASN A 260 4.02 2.65 20.47
N ASP A 261 3.12 1.98 21.17
CA ASP A 261 1.76 1.67 20.68
C ASP A 261 0.95 2.94 20.34
N GLU A 262 1.17 4.04 21.07
CA GLU A 262 0.50 5.31 20.76
C GLU A 262 0.92 5.85 19.39
N LEU A 263 2.16 5.61 18.97
CA LEU A 263 2.71 6.09 17.71
C LEU A 263 2.21 5.26 16.52
N TRP A 264 2.32 3.93 16.61
CA TRP A 264 1.96 3.01 15.53
C TRP A 264 0.44 2.82 15.41
N GLY A 265 -0.30 3.00 16.52
CA GLY A 265 -1.74 2.86 16.57
C GLY A 265 -2.20 1.39 16.57
N SER A 266 -3.50 1.18 16.37
CA SER A 266 -4.16 -0.13 16.53
C SER A 266 -4.66 -0.72 15.20
N LYS A 267 -3.99 -0.41 14.10
CA LYS A 267 -4.44 -0.81 12.78
C LYS A 267 -3.97 -2.23 12.48
N GLU A 268 -4.89 -3.12 12.14
CA GLU A 268 -4.54 -4.53 11.89
C GLU A 268 -3.99 -4.79 10.50
N ARG A 269 -4.44 -4.00 9.49
CA ARG A 269 -4.01 -4.14 8.10
C ARG A 269 -4.09 -2.85 7.28
N GLU A 270 -3.24 -2.72 6.27
CA GLU A 270 -3.39 -1.70 5.22
C GLU A 270 -2.93 -2.20 3.84
N THR A 271 -3.50 -1.61 2.80
CA THR A 271 -3.08 -1.78 1.40
C THR A 271 -2.44 -0.49 0.87
N ILE A 272 -1.24 -0.61 0.31
CA ILE A 272 -0.51 0.49 -0.31
C ILE A 272 -0.04 0.10 -1.72
N TYR A 273 0.33 1.10 -2.49
CA TYR A 273 0.90 0.93 -3.83
C TYR A 273 2.30 1.52 -3.87
N LEU A 274 3.25 0.81 -4.48
CA LEU A 274 4.60 1.26 -4.75
C LEU A 274 4.78 1.48 -6.25
N GLU A 275 5.08 2.73 -6.63
CA GLU A 275 5.35 3.13 -8.00
C GLU A 275 6.75 3.75 -8.07
N GLY A 276 7.69 3.00 -8.66
CA GLY A 276 9.11 3.28 -8.56
C GLY A 276 9.54 3.34 -7.10
N ASN A 277 9.68 4.56 -6.59
CA ASN A 277 10.21 4.91 -5.29
C ASN A 277 9.18 5.60 -4.36
N HIS A 278 7.95 5.72 -4.84
CA HIS A 278 6.89 6.45 -4.17
C HIS A 278 5.80 5.50 -3.69
N TYR A 279 5.48 5.59 -2.40
CA TYR A 279 4.34 4.89 -1.82
C TYR A 279 3.10 5.78 -1.83
N SER A 280 2.02 5.23 -2.35
CA SER A 280 0.68 5.80 -2.34
C SER A 280 -0.25 4.93 -1.53
N ARG A 281 -1.26 5.54 -0.92
CA ARG A 281 -2.35 4.77 -0.33
C ARG A 281 -3.11 4.06 -1.44
N ALA A 282 -3.52 2.82 -1.20
CA ALA A 282 -4.30 2.06 -2.17
C ALA A 282 -5.59 1.52 -1.54
N LYS A 283 -6.61 1.36 -2.38
CA LYS A 283 -7.78 0.55 -2.05
C LYS A 283 -8.07 -0.38 -3.21
N ILE A 284 -8.31 -1.65 -2.88
CA ILE A 284 -8.86 -2.62 -3.82
C ILE A 284 -10.37 -2.35 -3.88
N VAL A 285 -10.86 -1.89 -5.03
CA VAL A 285 -12.28 -1.66 -5.25
C VAL A 285 -12.77 -2.70 -6.23
N THR A 286 -13.81 -3.45 -5.86
CA THR A 286 -14.46 -4.37 -6.81
C THR A 286 -15.20 -3.57 -7.87
N GLN A 287 -15.27 -4.10 -9.08
CA GLN A 287 -15.97 -3.46 -10.19
C GLN A 287 -17.46 -3.23 -9.89
N GLU A 288 -18.05 -4.07 -9.02
CA GLU A 288 -19.41 -3.91 -8.50
C GLU A 288 -19.55 -2.66 -7.60
N LEU A 289 -18.59 -2.40 -6.70
CA LEU A 289 -18.57 -1.18 -5.88
C LEU A 289 -18.38 0.08 -6.72
N ILE A 290 -17.54 0.02 -7.76
CA ILE A 290 -17.38 1.11 -8.73
C ILE A 290 -18.69 1.36 -9.47
N LYS A 291 -19.36 0.29 -9.93
CA LYS A 291 -20.65 0.40 -10.62
C LYS A 291 -21.72 0.99 -9.72
N GLN A 292 -21.80 0.57 -8.45
CA GLN A 292 -22.75 1.13 -7.48
C GLN A 292 -22.48 2.60 -7.18
N GLN A 293 -21.21 3.02 -7.07
CA GLN A 293 -20.87 4.43 -6.90
C GLN A 293 -21.27 5.26 -8.13
N GLN A 294 -20.99 4.77 -9.33
CA GLN A 294 -21.39 5.43 -10.57
C GLN A 294 -22.92 5.52 -10.69
N GLU A 295 -23.64 4.42 -10.42
CA GLU A 295 -25.10 4.40 -10.42
C GLU A 295 -25.69 5.39 -9.40
N HIS A 296 -25.05 5.54 -8.24
CA HIS A 296 -25.46 6.51 -7.23
C HIS A 296 -25.19 7.96 -7.67
N GLU A 297 -24.03 8.25 -8.26
CA GLU A 297 -23.71 9.57 -8.80
C GLU A 297 -24.65 9.96 -9.95
N ASP A 298 -24.90 9.02 -10.88
CA ASP A 298 -25.84 9.19 -11.99
C ASP A 298 -27.27 9.43 -11.47
N PHE A 299 -27.68 8.70 -10.42
CA PHE A 299 -28.98 8.92 -9.76
C PHE A 299 -29.09 10.31 -9.15
N LEU A 300 -28.07 10.78 -8.42
CA LEU A 300 -28.07 12.12 -7.82
C LEU A 300 -28.12 13.21 -8.90
N LEU A 301 -27.40 13.03 -10.01
CA LEU A 301 -27.44 13.96 -11.14
C LEU A 301 -28.83 13.97 -11.81
N ALA A 302 -29.41 12.79 -12.03
CA ALA A 302 -30.75 12.68 -12.61
C ALA A 302 -31.81 13.33 -11.70
N LYS A 303 -31.76 13.07 -10.39
CA LYS A 303 -32.62 13.73 -9.38
C LYS A 303 -32.49 15.24 -9.46
N GLN A 304 -31.25 15.74 -9.53
CA GLN A 304 -30.99 17.16 -9.60
C GLN A 304 -31.62 17.80 -10.85
N LEU A 305 -31.44 17.19 -12.02
CA LEU A 305 -32.05 17.67 -13.27
C LEU A 305 -33.57 17.67 -13.21
N GLN A 306 -34.18 16.64 -12.60
CA GLN A 306 -35.63 16.58 -12.43
C GLN A 306 -36.17 17.67 -11.51
N ILE A 307 -35.49 17.97 -10.40
CA ILE A 307 -35.87 19.08 -9.52
C ILE A 307 -35.76 20.42 -10.25
N ASP A 308 -34.69 20.63 -11.03
CA ASP A 308 -34.53 21.86 -11.81
C ASP A 308 -35.63 22.03 -12.86
N GLU A 309 -36.06 20.93 -13.50
CA GLU A 309 -37.17 20.91 -14.46
C GLU A 309 -38.52 21.22 -13.80
N ILE A 310 -38.78 20.66 -12.61
CA ILE A 310 -40.00 20.95 -11.83
C ILE A 310 -40.05 22.42 -11.42
N LEU A 311 -38.94 22.96 -10.91
CA LEU A 311 -38.84 24.38 -10.53
C LEU A 311 -39.12 25.28 -11.74
N GLU A 312 -38.54 24.97 -12.90
CA GLU A 312 -38.77 25.72 -14.14
C GLU A 312 -40.22 25.63 -14.61
N TYR A 313 -40.81 24.43 -14.61
CA TYR A 313 -42.21 24.21 -14.99
C TYR A 313 -43.19 24.96 -14.08
N CYS A 314 -42.92 25.00 -12.77
CA CYS A 314 -43.73 25.71 -11.79
C CYS A 314 -43.43 27.22 -11.70
N ASN A 315 -42.54 27.76 -12.55
CA ASN A 315 -42.07 29.15 -12.52
C ASN A 315 -41.51 29.58 -11.15
N LEU A 316 -40.87 28.66 -10.43
CA LEU A 316 -40.26 28.92 -9.14
C LEU A 316 -38.80 29.36 -9.29
N SER A 317 -38.36 30.20 -8.34
CA SER A 317 -36.96 30.59 -8.22
C SER A 317 -36.09 29.36 -7.93
N LYS A 318 -34.89 29.31 -8.50
CA LYS A 318 -33.87 28.29 -8.19
C LYS A 318 -33.06 28.63 -6.92
N ASP A 319 -33.57 29.53 -6.08
CA ASP A 319 -32.95 29.83 -4.80
C ASP A 319 -33.02 28.65 -3.82
N ILE A 320 -32.21 28.74 -2.76
CA ILE A 320 -31.98 27.64 -1.81
C ILE A 320 -33.28 27.23 -1.10
N SER A 321 -34.21 28.17 -0.88
CA SER A 321 -35.40 27.91 -0.06
C SER A 321 -36.44 27.09 -0.82
N GLU A 322 -36.83 27.53 -2.03
CA GLU A 322 -37.83 26.82 -2.83
C GLU A 322 -37.28 25.47 -3.33
N ARG A 323 -36.00 25.43 -3.70
CA ARG A 323 -35.34 24.18 -4.12
C ARG A 323 -35.32 23.14 -3.01
N ALA A 324 -34.99 23.51 -1.78
CA ALA A 324 -34.94 22.57 -0.65
C ALA A 324 -36.33 21.99 -0.32
N GLU A 325 -37.39 22.78 -0.48
CA GLU A 325 -38.76 22.32 -0.23
C GLU A 325 -39.26 21.36 -1.33
N VAL A 326 -38.99 21.68 -2.59
CA VAL A 326 -39.27 20.77 -3.72
C VAL A 326 -38.45 19.50 -3.60
N GLU A 327 -37.17 19.59 -3.27
CA GLU A 327 -36.30 18.43 -3.06
C GLU A 327 -36.82 17.52 -1.95
N LYS A 328 -37.18 18.09 -0.80
CA LYS A 328 -37.76 17.34 0.32
C LYS A 328 -39.03 16.61 -0.09
N ARG A 329 -39.92 17.28 -0.81
CA ARG A 329 -41.18 16.66 -1.25
C ARG A 329 -40.95 15.57 -2.29
N PHE A 330 -40.02 15.80 -3.21
CA PHE A 330 -39.59 14.82 -4.20
C PHE A 330 -39.02 13.56 -3.53
N ASP A 331 -38.19 13.72 -2.50
CA ASP A 331 -37.63 12.61 -1.72
C ASP A 331 -38.70 11.80 -0.97
N GLU A 332 -39.68 12.48 -0.36
CA GLU A 332 -40.81 11.81 0.30
C GLU A 332 -41.62 10.95 -0.70
N LEU A 333 -41.88 11.48 -1.89
CA LEU A 333 -42.62 10.78 -2.94
C LEU A 333 -41.78 9.64 -3.55
N LEU A 334 -40.48 9.84 -3.74
CA LEU A 334 -39.57 8.78 -4.16
C LEU A 334 -39.52 7.62 -3.15
N ALA A 335 -39.38 7.93 -1.86
CA ALA A 335 -39.30 6.92 -0.80
C ALA A 335 -40.60 6.12 -0.66
N GLY A 336 -41.75 6.74 -0.92
CA GLY A 336 -43.05 6.08 -0.94
C GLY A 336 -43.34 5.28 -2.22
N ASN A 337 -42.50 5.40 -3.25
CA ASN A 337 -42.75 4.84 -4.59
C ASN A 337 -41.74 3.75 -4.97
N ALA A 338 -41.66 2.70 -4.13
CA ALA A 338 -40.65 1.64 -4.26
C ALA A 338 -40.68 0.86 -5.60
N ASP A 339 -41.82 0.83 -6.31
CA ASP A 339 -42.00 0.08 -7.56
C ASP A 339 -42.66 0.89 -8.71
N GLY A 340 -42.92 2.18 -8.53
CA GLY A 340 -43.65 3.00 -9.50
C GLY A 340 -42.76 3.75 -10.49
N LYS A 341 -43.37 4.32 -11.53
CA LYS A 341 -42.63 5.05 -12.56
C LYS A 341 -42.22 6.42 -12.02
N ILE A 342 -40.99 6.84 -12.30
CA ILE A 342 -40.48 8.17 -11.93
C ILE A 342 -41.38 9.32 -12.43
N GLY A 343 -42.04 9.14 -13.58
CA GLY A 343 -43.01 10.12 -14.10
C GLY A 343 -44.20 10.37 -13.18
N ASP A 344 -44.62 9.38 -12.39
CA ASP A 344 -45.71 9.53 -11.43
C ASP A 344 -45.26 10.39 -10.23
N VAL A 345 -44.02 10.20 -9.77
CA VAL A 345 -43.38 11.02 -8.71
C VAL A 345 -43.26 12.47 -9.15
N VAL A 346 -42.73 12.70 -10.36
CA VAL A 346 -42.58 14.03 -10.95
C VAL A 346 -43.94 14.71 -11.08
N GLY A 347 -44.94 14.01 -11.63
CA GLY A 347 -46.29 14.54 -11.80
C GLY A 347 -46.97 14.87 -10.47
N GLN A 348 -46.84 14.02 -9.45
CA GLN A 348 -47.35 14.28 -8.11
C GLN A 348 -46.64 15.46 -7.45
N CYS A 349 -45.31 15.54 -7.58
CA CYS A 349 -44.53 16.65 -7.05
C CYS A 349 -44.96 17.99 -7.68
N ILE A 350 -45.14 18.03 -9.00
CA ILE A 350 -45.66 19.22 -9.71
C ILE A 350 -47.05 19.61 -9.19
N ASN A 351 -47.96 18.65 -9.05
CA ASN A 351 -49.30 18.91 -8.56
C ASN A 351 -49.30 19.47 -7.13
N ASP A 352 -48.50 18.89 -6.24
CA ASP A 352 -48.37 19.33 -4.84
C ASP A 352 -47.80 20.75 -4.76
N VAL A 353 -46.76 21.05 -5.56
CA VAL A 353 -46.15 22.37 -5.64
C VAL A 353 -47.15 23.40 -6.18
N GLN A 354 -47.88 23.08 -7.25
CA GLN A 354 -48.90 23.98 -7.80
C GLN A 354 -50.08 24.21 -6.84
N GLN A 355 -50.49 23.20 -6.07
CA GLN A 355 -51.52 23.35 -5.03
C GLN A 355 -51.02 24.27 -3.91
N ARG A 356 -49.76 24.15 -3.50
CA ARG A 356 -49.15 25.05 -2.51
C ARG A 356 -49.13 26.50 -3.01
N ILE A 357 -48.69 26.74 -4.25
CA ILE A 357 -48.69 28.07 -4.86
C ILE A 357 -50.11 28.66 -4.88
N LYS A 358 -51.10 27.89 -5.34
CA LYS A 358 -52.51 28.32 -5.34
C LYS A 358 -53.03 28.66 -3.94
N CYS A 359 -52.71 27.84 -2.93
CA CYS A 359 -53.09 28.11 -1.54
C CYS A 359 -52.42 29.37 -0.94
N LEU A 360 -51.27 29.79 -1.48
CA LEU A 360 -50.55 31.00 -1.08
C LEU A 360 -51.05 32.25 -1.82
N GLU A 361 -51.56 32.09 -3.05
CA GLU A 361 -52.16 33.16 -3.86
C GLU A 361 -53.61 33.48 -3.48
N GLU A 362 -54.31 32.59 -2.75
CA GLU A 362 -55.64 32.88 -2.22
C GLU A 362 -55.58 33.94 -1.09
N PRO A 363 -56.41 35.00 -1.17
CA PRO A 363 -56.41 36.04 -0.16
C PRO A 363 -56.85 35.50 1.20
N VAL A 364 -56.11 35.89 2.25
CA VAL A 364 -56.25 35.56 3.68
C VAL A 364 -57.66 35.77 4.27
N LEU A 365 -58.63 36.29 3.50
CA LEU A 365 -60.00 36.53 3.94
C LEU A 365 -60.87 35.27 4.02
N SER A 366 -60.48 34.14 3.43
CA SER A 366 -61.27 32.89 3.54
C SER A 366 -60.87 31.99 4.73
N ARG A 367 -59.74 32.26 5.40
CA ARG A 367 -59.19 31.36 6.43
C ARG A 367 -59.73 31.60 7.86
N ARG A 368 -60.71 32.51 8.05
CA ARG A 368 -61.30 32.84 9.36
C ARG A 368 -62.76 32.40 9.60
N CYS A 369 -63.41 31.71 8.66
CA CYS A 369 -64.82 31.29 8.83
C CYS A 369 -64.98 29.77 8.84
N SER A 370 -64.33 29.05 9.76
CA SER A 370 -64.65 27.62 10.01
C SER A 370 -64.40 27.14 11.44
N VAL A 371 -64.20 28.03 12.41
CA VAL A 371 -64.04 27.66 13.83
C VAL A 371 -65.14 28.25 14.73
N GLU A 372 -65.91 29.23 14.27
CA GLU A 372 -67.02 29.81 15.05
C GLU A 372 -68.37 29.10 14.87
N GLU A 373 -68.60 28.34 13.79
CA GLU A 373 -69.87 27.61 13.62
C GLU A 373 -69.98 26.34 14.49
N ALA A 374 -68.85 25.70 14.85
CA ALA A 374 -68.86 24.51 15.69
C ALA A 374 -69.17 24.78 17.18
N HIS A 375 -69.08 26.04 17.63
CA HIS A 375 -69.36 26.42 19.01
C HIS A 375 -70.79 26.93 19.25
N VAL A 376 -71.53 27.31 18.19
CA VAL A 376 -72.92 27.79 18.32
C VAL A 376 -73.92 26.64 18.30
N GLU A 377 -73.68 25.57 17.53
CA GLU A 377 -74.57 24.39 17.50
C GLU A 377 -74.54 23.56 18.79
N LYS A 378 -73.40 23.55 19.51
CA LYS A 378 -73.30 22.85 20.80
C LYS A 378 -73.97 23.61 21.96
N ALA A 379 -74.09 24.93 21.87
CA ALA A 379 -74.75 25.75 22.90
C ALA A 379 -76.29 25.70 22.78
N PHE A 380 -76.84 25.55 21.57
CA PHE A 380 -78.29 25.52 21.35
C PHE A 380 -78.95 24.20 21.80
N HIS A 381 -78.25 23.06 21.69
CA HIS A 381 -78.79 21.77 22.15
C HIS A 381 -78.67 21.53 23.66
N GLN A 382 -77.80 22.26 24.37
CA GLN A 382 -77.67 22.12 25.82
C GLN A 382 -78.68 22.98 26.60
N GLN A 383 -79.29 24.00 25.98
CA GLN A 383 -80.28 24.87 26.63
C GLN A 383 -81.73 24.36 26.51
N GLN A 384 -82.03 23.38 25.64
CA GLN A 384 -83.37 22.77 25.55
C GLN A 384 -83.59 21.56 26.48
N GLN A 385 -82.55 21.08 27.19
CA GLN A 385 -82.69 19.99 28.17
C GLN A 385 -82.84 20.45 29.63
N ILE A 386 -82.82 21.75 29.92
CA ILE A 386 -82.91 22.29 31.29
C ILE A 386 -84.28 22.93 31.60
N LEU A 387 -85.23 22.97 30.65
CA LEU A 387 -86.59 23.54 30.85
C LEU A 387 -87.74 22.52 30.76
N ALA A 388 -87.46 21.23 30.88
CA ALA A 388 -88.47 20.19 31.04
C ALA A 388 -88.30 19.49 32.40
N HIS A 389 -88.61 20.22 33.47
CA HIS A 389 -89.06 19.66 34.74
C HIS A 389 -90.25 20.46 35.24
#